data_AF-A0AA35R5N3-F1
#
_entry.id   AF-A0AA35R5N3-F1
#
_cell.length_a   1.000
_cell.length_b   1.000
_cell.length_c   1.000
_cell.angle_alpha   90.00
_cell.angle_beta   90.00
_cell.angle_gamma   90.00
#
_symmetry.space_group_name_H-M   'P 1'
#
loop_
_entity.id
_entity.type
_entity.pdbx_description
1 polymer ?
#
loop_
_entity_poly.entity_id
_entity_poly.type
_entity_poly.pdbx_seq_one_letter_code
_entity_poly.pdbx_strand_id
1 'polypeptide(L)'
;MEKDIQAHLFIEAGRYKDNLYGTSIRAVQEVAQQGKHCILGVSGYAIRRLQMADLHPIAICIRPSSVDVIQDVQPKTSGEQCQGIYEKGKRIEQEFAEFFTAVVEGDSLDDIYGKVKAVIHEQSGNYIWVPSTDTL
;
A
#
# COMPACT_ATOMS: atom_id res chain seq x y z
N MET A 1 24.70 0.44 -2.38
CA MET A 1 23.34 0.01 -2.74
C MET A 1 23.19 -1.51 -2.85
N GLU A 2 23.91 -2.24 -3.71
CA GLU A 2 23.73 -3.71 -3.81
C GLU A 2 23.97 -4.45 -2.49
N LYS A 3 25.05 -4.11 -1.77
CA LYS A 3 25.32 -4.62 -0.42
C LYS A 3 24.20 -4.27 0.57
N ASP A 4 23.63 -3.08 0.45
CA ASP A 4 22.57 -2.57 1.33
C ASP A 4 21.23 -3.28 1.05
N ILE A 5 20.97 -3.64 -0.21
CA ILE A 5 19.83 -4.49 -0.61
C ILE A 5 19.98 -5.89 0.00
N GLN A 6 21.18 -6.48 -0.09
CA GLN A 6 21.48 -7.78 0.53
C GLN A 6 21.38 -7.74 2.06
N ALA A 7 21.70 -6.60 2.67
CA ALA A 7 21.56 -6.34 4.09
C ALA A 7 20.12 -5.98 4.52
N HIS A 8 19.13 -6.16 3.63
CA HIS A 8 17.71 -5.89 3.91
C HIS A 8 17.37 -4.46 4.35
N LEU A 9 18.17 -3.46 3.94
CA LEU A 9 17.97 -2.05 4.33
C LEU A 9 16.86 -1.32 3.55
N PHE A 10 16.22 -2.01 2.61
CA PHE A 10 15.15 -1.49 1.75
C PHE A 10 13.87 -2.29 1.94
N ILE A 11 12.73 -1.59 1.97
CA ILE A 11 11.40 -2.21 1.92
C ILE A 11 11.08 -2.72 0.52
N GLU A 12 11.59 -2.02 -0.50
CA GLU A 12 11.48 -2.39 -1.90
C GLU A 12 12.69 -1.83 -2.65
N ALA A 13 13.23 -2.59 -3.58
CA ALA A 13 14.31 -2.18 -4.46
C ALA A 13 14.15 -2.82 -5.83
N GLY A 14 14.61 -2.12 -6.88
CA GLY A 14 14.50 -2.56 -8.25
C GLY A 14 15.55 -1.92 -9.15
N ARG A 15 15.56 -2.31 -10.42
CA ARG A 15 16.48 -1.80 -11.44
C ARG A 15 15.69 -1.25 -12.61
N TYR A 16 16.03 -0.04 -13.06
CA TYR A 16 15.44 0.59 -14.22
C TYR A 16 16.51 1.31 -15.04
N LYS A 17 16.59 1.00 -16.35
CA LYS A 17 17.63 1.52 -17.27
C LYS A 17 19.03 1.42 -16.64
N ASP A 18 19.38 0.22 -16.19
CA ASP A 18 20.63 -0.11 -15.51
C ASP A 18 20.92 0.57 -14.16
N ASN A 19 20.06 1.46 -13.69
CA ASN A 19 20.21 2.13 -12.42
C ASN A 19 19.39 1.43 -11.33
N LEU A 20 19.93 1.36 -10.12
CA LEU A 20 19.24 0.81 -8.95
C LEU A 20 18.42 1.89 -8.27
N TYR A 21 17.21 1.53 -7.88
CA TYR A 21 16.27 2.37 -7.13
C TYR A 21 15.75 1.57 -5.95
N GLY A 22 15.36 2.26 -4.89
CA GLY A 22 14.77 1.60 -3.73
C GLY A 22 14.31 2.59 -2.69
N THR A 23 13.35 2.13 -1.90
CA THR A 23 12.80 2.85 -0.77
C THR A 23 13.45 2.29 0.49
N SER A 24 14.31 3.07 1.14
CA SER A 24 15.03 2.61 2.33
C SER A 24 14.12 2.66 3.56
N ILE A 25 14.30 1.69 4.47
CA ILE A 25 13.57 1.66 5.75
C ILE A 25 13.81 2.97 6.52
N ARG A 26 15.07 3.42 6.53
CA ARG A 26 15.49 4.66 7.20
C ARG A 26 14.74 5.89 6.68
N ALA A 27 14.56 6.04 5.37
CA ALA A 27 13.85 7.20 4.81
C ALA A 27 12.38 7.23 5.25
N VAL A 28 11.72 6.07 5.32
CA VAL A 28 10.35 5.97 5.83
C VAL A 28 10.30 6.34 7.31
N GLN A 29 11.23 5.81 8.11
CA GLN A 29 11.32 6.09 9.54
C GLN A 29 11.57 7.58 9.84
N GLU A 30 12.44 8.24 9.07
CA GLU A 30 12.73 9.68 9.23
C GLU A 30 11.48 10.55 9.01
N VAL A 31 10.62 10.20 8.03
CA VAL A 31 9.35 10.91 7.81
C VAL A 31 8.37 10.64 8.96
N ALA A 32 8.27 9.39 9.42
CA ALA A 32 7.39 9.01 10.53
C ALA A 32 7.77 9.74 11.84
N GLN A 33 9.07 9.83 12.13
CA GLN A 33 9.59 10.53 13.32
C GLN A 33 9.33 12.04 13.31
N GLN A 34 9.06 12.64 12.14
CA GLN A 34 8.62 14.03 12.04
C GLN A 34 7.11 14.21 12.33
N GLY A 35 6.40 13.15 12.73
CA GLY A 35 4.96 13.17 12.98
C GLY A 35 4.15 13.26 11.69
N LYS A 36 4.68 12.75 10.56
CA LYS A 36 4.00 12.75 9.25
C LYS A 36 3.74 11.33 8.77
N HIS A 37 2.63 11.16 8.04
CA HIS A 37 2.39 9.94 7.29
C HIS A 37 3.21 9.93 5.99
N CYS A 38 4.05 8.90 5.83
CA CYS A 38 4.79 8.67 4.60
C CYS A 38 3.89 7.95 3.58
N ILE A 39 3.62 8.58 2.43
CA ILE A 39 2.88 7.95 1.33
C ILE A 39 3.85 7.11 0.50
N LEU A 40 3.57 5.81 0.36
CA LEU A 40 4.47 4.84 -0.29
C LEU A 40 3.86 4.31 -1.58
N GLY A 41 4.60 4.44 -2.69
CA GLY A 41 4.29 3.79 -3.96
C GLY A 41 5.03 2.46 -4.11
N VAL A 42 4.66 1.47 -3.30
CA VAL A 42 5.32 0.15 -3.20
C VAL A 42 4.31 -1.00 -3.35
N SER A 43 4.80 -2.22 -3.57
CA SER A 43 3.95 -3.43 -3.63
C SER A 43 3.52 -3.94 -2.25
N GLY A 44 2.55 -4.86 -2.22
CA GLY A 44 2.09 -5.52 -0.98
C GLY A 44 3.19 -6.23 -0.20
N TYR A 45 4.24 -6.71 -0.88
CA TYR A 45 5.41 -7.32 -0.25
C TYR A 45 6.15 -6.37 0.71
N ALA A 46 6.08 -5.07 0.48
CA ALA A 46 6.70 -4.07 1.34
C ALA A 46 6.00 -3.96 2.70
N ILE A 47 4.72 -4.34 2.82
CA ILE A 47 3.96 -4.27 4.08
C ILE A 47 4.64 -5.14 5.14
N ARG A 48 4.96 -6.39 4.80
CA ARG A 48 5.66 -7.31 5.70
C ARG A 48 7.07 -6.80 6.08
N ARG A 49 7.78 -6.20 5.13
CA ARG A 49 9.11 -5.61 5.38
C ARG A 49 9.05 -4.44 6.35
N LEU A 50 8.02 -3.61 6.27
CA LEU A 50 7.77 -2.52 7.21
C LEU A 50 7.48 -3.08 8.61
N GLN A 51 6.57 -4.04 8.72
CA GLN A 51 6.23 -4.67 10.00
C GLN A 51 7.45 -5.31 10.69
N MET A 52 8.33 -5.98 9.93
CA MET A 52 9.59 -6.52 10.46
C MET A 52 10.57 -5.45 10.95
N ALA A 53 10.45 -4.22 10.44
CA ALA A 53 11.26 -3.08 10.83
C ALA A 53 10.59 -2.24 11.94
N ASP A 54 9.58 -2.79 12.62
CA ASP A 54 8.79 -2.10 13.66
C ASP A 54 8.11 -0.82 13.16
N LEU A 55 7.79 -0.80 11.85
CA LEU A 55 7.00 0.23 11.20
C LEU A 55 5.67 -0.41 10.81
N HIS A 56 4.57 -0.03 11.47
CA HIS A 56 3.25 -0.59 11.20
C HIS A 56 2.49 0.33 10.21
N PRO A 57 2.43 0.00 8.90
CA PRO A 57 1.77 0.85 7.93
C PRO A 57 0.25 0.72 8.01
N ILE A 58 -0.45 1.79 7.61
CA ILE A 58 -1.88 1.74 7.30
C ILE A 58 -2.01 1.27 5.84
N ALA A 59 -2.25 -0.01 5.63
CA ALA A 59 -2.34 -0.62 4.30
C ALA A 59 -3.80 -0.70 3.85
N ILE A 60 -4.18 0.11 2.86
CA ILE A 60 -5.56 0.20 2.37
C ILE A 60 -5.64 -0.37 0.96
N CYS A 61 -6.41 -1.45 0.78
CA CYS A 61 -6.75 -1.97 -0.54
C CYS A 61 -7.98 -1.21 -1.08
N ILE A 62 -7.91 -0.71 -2.32
CA ILE A 62 -9.04 -0.06 -2.98
C ILE A 62 -9.71 -1.09 -3.89
N ARG A 63 -10.97 -1.41 -3.60
CA ARG A 63 -11.82 -2.30 -4.38
C ARG A 63 -12.91 -1.48 -5.07
N PRO A 64 -12.74 -1.03 -6.31
CA PRO A 64 -13.83 -0.36 -7.01
C PRO A 64 -15.02 -1.33 -7.18
N SER A 65 -16.26 -0.84 -7.07
CA SER A 65 -17.46 -1.70 -7.18
C SER A 65 -17.64 -2.29 -8.58
N SER A 66 -17.11 -1.63 -9.60
CA SER A 66 -17.14 -2.08 -10.99
C SER A 66 -15.97 -1.54 -11.81
N VAL A 67 -15.81 -2.06 -13.02
CA VAL A 67 -14.84 -1.58 -14.00
C VAL A 67 -15.17 -0.15 -14.46
N ASP A 68 -16.46 0.21 -14.46
CA ASP A 68 -16.92 1.55 -14.86
C ASP A 68 -16.39 2.62 -13.92
N VAL A 69 -16.28 2.34 -12.61
CA VAL A 69 -15.65 3.26 -11.64
C VAL A 69 -14.20 3.58 -12.03
N ILE A 70 -13.45 2.59 -12.53
CA ILE A 70 -12.08 2.79 -13.01
C ILE A 70 -12.09 3.64 -14.29
N GLN A 71 -13.04 3.38 -15.18
CA GLN A 71 -13.19 4.10 -16.44
C GLN A 71 -13.53 5.59 -16.22
N ASP A 72 -14.36 5.89 -15.21
CA ASP A 72 -14.72 7.26 -14.82
C ASP A 72 -13.51 8.01 -14.25
N VAL A 73 -12.69 7.33 -13.44
CA VAL A 73 -11.44 7.90 -12.91
C VAL A 73 -10.38 8.07 -14.01
N GLN A 74 -10.35 7.18 -15.00
CA GLN A 74 -9.38 7.16 -16.08
C GLN A 74 -10.05 7.16 -17.46
N PRO A 75 -10.69 8.27 -17.88
CA PRO A 75 -11.50 8.31 -19.11
C PRO A 75 -10.69 8.13 -20.40
N LYS A 76 -9.35 8.25 -20.33
CA LYS A 76 -8.43 8.06 -21.46
C LYS A 76 -7.93 6.61 -21.59
N THR A 77 -8.17 5.77 -20.58
CA THR A 77 -7.80 4.35 -20.57
C THR A 77 -8.86 3.56 -21.31
N SER A 78 -8.48 2.55 -22.10
CA SER A 78 -9.46 1.72 -22.81
C SER A 78 -10.20 0.78 -21.85
N GLY A 79 -11.42 0.36 -22.20
CA GLY A 79 -12.19 -0.58 -21.37
C GLY A 79 -11.45 -1.89 -21.09
N GLU A 80 -10.68 -2.41 -22.06
CA GLU A 80 -9.83 -3.59 -21.87
C GLU A 80 -8.72 -3.35 -20.83
N GLN A 81 -8.09 -2.17 -20.87
CA GLN A 81 -7.09 -1.79 -19.87
C GLN A 81 -7.73 -1.61 -18.49
N CYS A 82 -8.91 -1.00 -18.39
CA CYS A 82 -9.68 -0.88 -17.15
C CYS A 82 -10.04 -2.26 -16.56
N GLN A 83 -10.47 -3.20 -17.41
CA GLN A 83 -10.71 -4.59 -17.00
C GLN A 83 -9.41 -5.24 -16.47
N GLY A 84 -8.28 -5.01 -17.13
CA GLY A 84 -6.98 -5.49 -16.67
C GLY A 84 -6.58 -4.93 -15.30
N ILE A 85 -6.83 -3.64 -15.05
CA ILE A 85 -6.61 -3.00 -13.75
C ILE A 85 -7.51 -3.62 -12.69
N TYR A 86 -8.79 -3.83 -13.00
CA TYR A 86 -9.77 -4.43 -12.09
C TYR A 86 -9.35 -5.84 -11.65
N GLU A 87 -9.01 -6.70 -12.61
CA GLU A 87 -8.59 -8.07 -12.34
C GLU A 87 -7.24 -8.13 -11.62
N LYS A 88 -6.32 -7.19 -11.91
CA LYS A 88 -5.07 -7.05 -11.14
C LYS A 88 -5.35 -6.66 -9.69
N GLY A 89 -6.30 -5.75 -9.46
CA GLY A 89 -6.74 -5.34 -8.13
C GLY A 89 -7.24 -6.53 -7.31
N LYS A 90 -8.11 -7.37 -7.88
CA LYS A 90 -8.60 -8.59 -7.23
C LYS A 90 -7.49 -9.57 -6.85
N ARG A 91 -6.50 -9.76 -7.72
CA ARG A 91 -5.36 -10.64 -7.43
C ARG A 91 -4.52 -10.12 -6.27
N ILE A 92 -4.23 -8.82 -6.26
CA ILE A 92 -3.53 -8.17 -5.14
C ILE A 92 -4.33 -8.31 -3.85
N GLU A 93 -5.65 -8.12 -3.91
CA GLU A 93 -6.52 -8.31 -2.76
C GLU A 93 -6.41 -9.73 -2.20
N GLN A 94 -6.52 -10.75 -3.06
CA GLN A 94 -6.42 -12.16 -2.66
C GLN A 94 -5.04 -12.52 -2.11
N GLU A 95 -3.97 -12.02 -2.73
CA GLU A 95 -2.59 -12.35 -2.36
C GLU A 95 -2.16 -11.72 -1.04
N PHE A 96 -2.65 -10.51 -0.74
CA PHE A 96 -2.20 -9.73 0.41
C PHE A 96 -3.30 -9.44 1.43
N ALA A 97 -4.42 -10.16 1.37
CA ALA A 97 -5.61 -9.94 2.22
C ALA A 97 -5.26 -9.81 3.71
N GLU A 98 -4.38 -10.67 4.22
CA GLU A 98 -3.97 -10.71 5.63
C GLU A 98 -3.14 -9.49 6.07
N PHE A 99 -2.56 -8.76 5.12
CA PHE A 99 -1.71 -7.61 5.39
C PHE A 99 -2.44 -6.27 5.34
N PHE A 100 -3.67 -6.23 4.82
CA PHE A 100 -4.43 -4.99 4.74
C PHE A 100 -5.04 -4.62 6.09
N THR A 101 -4.87 -3.34 6.45
CA THR A 101 -5.58 -2.72 7.57
C THR A 101 -7.07 -2.55 7.23
N ALA A 102 -7.37 -2.24 5.96
CA ALA A 102 -8.74 -2.10 5.48
C ALA A 102 -8.86 -2.39 3.98
N VAL A 103 -10.04 -2.82 3.57
CA VAL A 103 -10.46 -2.81 2.16
C VAL A 103 -11.57 -1.78 1.99
N VAL A 104 -11.36 -0.81 1.11
CA VAL A 104 -12.31 0.26 0.82
C VAL A 104 -12.99 -0.04 -0.51
N GLU A 105 -14.29 -0.23 -0.45
CA GLU A 105 -15.15 -0.36 -1.63
C GLU A 105 -15.91 0.93 -1.89
N GLY A 106 -16.11 1.28 -3.17
CA GLY A 106 -16.81 2.52 -3.52
C GLY A 106 -17.13 2.67 -5.00
N ASP A 107 -18.14 3.51 -5.25
CA ASP A 107 -18.76 3.72 -6.56
C ASP A 107 -18.25 4.98 -7.28
N SER A 108 -17.44 5.81 -6.60
CA SER A 108 -16.86 7.03 -7.17
C SER A 108 -15.54 7.38 -6.49
N LEU A 109 -14.74 8.22 -7.14
CA LEU A 109 -13.48 8.70 -6.58
C LEU A 109 -13.68 9.44 -5.26
N ASP A 110 -14.72 10.27 -5.15
CA ASP A 110 -14.99 11.08 -3.97
C ASP A 110 -15.39 10.21 -2.75
N ASP A 111 -16.20 9.19 -2.99
CA ASP A 111 -16.58 8.20 -1.97
C ASP A 111 -15.36 7.41 -1.48
N ILE A 112 -14.58 6.85 -2.42
CA ILE A 112 -13.34 6.13 -2.11
C ILE A 112 -12.38 7.03 -1.33
N TYR A 113 -12.19 8.27 -1.78
CA TYR A 113 -11.31 9.24 -1.13
C TYR A 113 -11.79 9.58 0.30
N GLY A 114 -13.10 9.76 0.49
CA GLY A 114 -13.70 9.97 1.81
C GLY A 114 -13.43 8.79 2.76
N LYS A 115 -13.67 7.56 2.30
CA LYS A 115 -13.44 6.33 3.06
C LYS A 115 -11.96 6.11 3.37
N VAL A 116 -11.05 6.32 2.42
CA VAL A 116 -9.59 6.25 2.64
C VAL A 116 -9.15 7.22 3.74
N LYS A 117 -9.62 8.48 3.70
CA LYS A 117 -9.33 9.45 4.76
C LYS A 117 -9.87 9.02 6.12
N ALA A 118 -11.07 8.45 6.16
CA ALA A 118 -11.67 7.96 7.40
C ALA A 118 -10.82 6.83 8.02
N VAL A 119 -10.40 5.85 7.21
CA VAL A 119 -9.50 4.78 7.67
C VAL A 119 -8.18 5.35 8.17
N ILE A 120 -7.53 6.26 7.43
CA ILE A 120 -6.28 6.88 7.89
C ILE A 120 -6.49 7.59 9.23
N HIS A 121 -7.58 8.34 9.38
CA HIS A 121 -7.89 9.04 10.62
C HIS A 121 -8.06 8.09 11.80
N GLU A 122 -8.86 7.03 11.64
CA GLU A 122 -9.11 6.02 12.66
C GLU A 122 -7.83 5.28 13.08
N GLN A 123 -6.98 4.95 12.12
CA GLN A 123 -5.76 4.16 12.33
C GLN A 123 -4.52 5.01 12.69
N SER A 124 -4.67 6.34 12.81
CA SER A 124 -3.58 7.28 13.13
C SER A 124 -3.38 7.57 14.64
N GLY A 125 -4.14 6.88 15.50
CA GLY A 125 -4.08 7.11 16.94
C GLY A 125 -2.76 6.73 17.60
N ASN A 126 -2.56 7.19 18.84
CA ASN A 126 -1.39 6.83 19.67
C ASN A 126 -1.36 5.34 20.08
N TYR A 127 -2.48 4.64 19.90
CA TYR A 127 -2.63 3.22 20.15
C TYR A 127 -3.16 2.58 18.87
N ILE A 128 -2.46 1.54 18.42
CA ILE A 128 -2.79 0.80 17.21
C ILE A 128 -2.91 -0.69 17.51
N TRP A 129 -3.68 -1.39 16.70
CA TRP A 129 -3.74 -2.85 16.73
C TRP A 129 -2.64 -3.43 15.85
N VAL A 130 -1.85 -4.32 16.42
CA VAL A 130 -0.79 -5.05 15.70
C VAL A 130 -0.98 -6.55 15.93
N PRO A 131 -0.55 -7.41 14.99
CA PRO A 131 -0.64 -8.85 15.16
C PRO A 131 0.06 -9.31 16.44
N SER A 132 -0.61 -10.18 17.23
CA SER A 132 0.01 -10.80 18.39
C SER A 132 1.04 -11.86 17.95
N THR A 133 2.10 -12.03 18.73
CA THR A 133 3.03 -13.15 18.59
C THR A 133 2.50 -14.46 19.18
N ASP A 134 1.41 -14.38 19.94
CA ASP A 134 0.80 -15.55 20.56
C ASP A 134 -0.01 -16.35 19.53
N THR A 135 0.26 -17.66 19.47
CA THR A 135 -0.57 -18.60 18.71
C THR A 135 -1.83 -18.94 19.52
N LEU A 136 -2.99 -18.81 18.88
CA LEU A 136 -4.30 -19.18 19.43
C LEU A 136 -4.38 -20.65 19.88
#